data_AF-A0A7W4UYU1-F1
#
_entry.id   AF-A0A7W4UYU1-F1
#
_cell.length_a   1.000
_cell.length_b   1.000
_cell.length_c   1.000
_cell.angle_alpha   90.00
_cell.angle_beta   90.00
_cell.angle_gamma   90.00
#
_symmetry.space_group_name_H-M   'P 1'
#
loop_
_entity.id
_entity.type
_entity.pdbx_description
1 polymer ?
#
loop_
_entity_poly.entity_id
_entity_poly.type
_entity_poly.pdbx_seq_one_letter_code
_entity_poly.pdbx_strand_id
1 'polypeptide(L)'
;MSSPSISTKTAAWWSQSRSRAQATAAAAILLTGTLVGISAFVWASPTGAPLRQAVADATEAITPYAAQNTELRRNLQRATQTIASQKGKMTAMEKQALAAQASTAKQLAAAQQKATAAQNQLNSVKAQLAAANAKASAGSKSSGSSASGSGSGSSGSGGGTTTPITAPARADLVAPTSRYYGMYTEQAPFNWATFDATSAKVGVAPNLVGYFSGWDETFRANAVTRAWAQGRMPMMTWESRPINAGNDSNVAPEYSLPKIIGGDFDAYLHQYAKDIVATGLPLAIRLDHEMNGIWYPWSETDGQGKSINGNSAGDYVKMWRHVHDIFQQEGANNLVIWVWAPNIVNNLPATHKVDGYLEGLYPGDDYVDWVGLSGYLRPPYKSDNDFSFDYTFKPSLDKLRSITKKPIILAEVGASETGGGKPQWVTSFFEALGRPENDDIIGFSWFNLAITTYVEGVRATNDWRIDSRADTLSAFIAGLTRPEDRFTLTPAP
;
A
#
# COMPACT_ATOMS: atom_id res chain seq x y z
N MET A 1 41.76 12.16 -28.62
CA MET A 1 40.70 13.18 -28.59
C MET A 1 39.45 12.58 -29.21
N SER A 2 38.29 12.89 -28.62
CA SER A 2 36.90 12.71 -29.10
C SER A 2 36.05 11.82 -28.18
N SER A 3 35.38 12.50 -27.24
CA SER A 3 34.23 12.03 -26.46
C SER A 3 32.95 12.05 -27.33
N PRO A 4 31.97 11.15 -27.11
CA PRO A 4 30.61 11.33 -27.60
C PRO A 4 29.76 12.09 -26.56
N SER A 5 29.07 13.12 -27.03
CA SER A 5 28.11 13.95 -26.30
C SER A 5 26.78 13.23 -26.07
N ILE A 6 26.28 13.33 -24.84
CA ILE A 6 24.95 12.89 -24.41
C ILE A 6 23.89 13.85 -24.98
N SER A 7 22.86 13.30 -25.63
CA SER A 7 21.66 14.04 -26.05
C SER A 7 20.53 13.78 -25.04
N THR A 8 20.27 14.77 -24.18
CA THR A 8 19.07 14.86 -23.34
C THR A 8 17.93 15.48 -24.15
N LYS A 9 16.82 14.74 -24.33
CA LYS A 9 15.53 15.34 -24.69
C LYS A 9 14.53 15.11 -23.56
N THR A 10 14.32 16.15 -22.77
CA THR A 10 13.15 16.35 -21.92
C THR A 10 11.96 16.74 -22.80
N ALA A 11 10.90 15.94 -22.80
CA ALA A 11 9.62 16.30 -23.42
C ALA A 11 8.64 16.76 -22.33
N ALA A 12 8.24 18.04 -22.39
CA ALA A 12 7.25 18.63 -21.50
C ALA A 12 5.82 18.24 -21.93
N TRP A 13 5.04 17.64 -21.02
CA TRP A 13 3.59 17.42 -21.17
C TRP A 13 2.84 18.72 -20.86
N TRP A 14 2.75 19.60 -21.83
CA TRP A 14 1.63 20.55 -21.94
C TRP A 14 1.54 20.99 -23.39
N SER A 15 0.91 20.16 -24.22
CA SER A 15 0.24 20.67 -25.41
C SER A 15 -1.22 20.89 -25.07
N GLN A 16 -1.66 22.15 -25.15
CA GLN A 16 -3.09 22.48 -25.13
C GLN A 16 -3.73 21.87 -26.38
N SER A 17 -4.76 21.04 -26.21
CA SER A 17 -5.42 20.38 -27.35
C SER A 17 -6.15 21.42 -28.21
N ARG A 18 -5.75 21.51 -29.49
CA ARG A 18 -6.36 22.40 -30.51
C ARG A 18 -7.84 22.09 -30.78
N SER A 19 -8.36 20.95 -30.32
CA SER A 19 -9.73 20.50 -30.55
C SER A 19 -10.79 21.41 -29.90
N ARG A 20 -10.50 22.03 -28.76
CA ARG A 20 -11.46 22.91 -28.07
C ARG A 20 -11.54 24.31 -28.70
N ALA A 21 -10.44 24.80 -29.30
CA ALA A 21 -10.45 26.08 -30.01
C ALA A 21 -11.32 26.04 -31.28
N GLN A 22 -11.36 24.89 -31.98
CA GLN A 22 -12.18 24.72 -33.18
C GLN A 22 -13.68 24.65 -32.87
N ALA A 23 -14.08 23.99 -31.77
CA ALA A 23 -15.47 23.94 -31.33
C ALA A 23 -15.97 25.33 -30.86
N THR A 24 -15.14 26.07 -30.12
CA THR A 24 -15.47 27.44 -29.69
C THR A 24 -15.51 28.41 -30.88
N ALA A 25 -14.62 28.26 -31.87
CA ALA A 25 -14.66 29.06 -33.10
C ALA A 25 -15.89 28.76 -33.97
N ALA A 26 -16.28 27.49 -34.10
CA ALA A 26 -17.49 27.10 -34.83
C ALA A 26 -18.76 27.66 -34.19
N ALA A 27 -18.85 27.60 -32.85
CA ALA A 27 -19.95 28.21 -32.11
C ALA A 27 -19.99 29.73 -32.27
N ALA A 28 -18.85 30.41 -32.26
CA ALA A 28 -18.75 31.85 -32.47
C ALA A 28 -19.14 32.27 -33.90
N ILE A 29 -18.77 31.48 -34.92
CA ILE A 29 -19.14 31.73 -36.32
C ILE A 29 -20.65 31.57 -36.52
N LEU A 30 -21.25 30.52 -35.94
CA LEU A 30 -22.70 30.32 -35.96
C LEU A 30 -23.44 31.50 -35.31
N LEU A 31 -23.00 31.92 -34.12
CA LEU A 31 -23.58 33.07 -33.42
C LEU A 31 -23.45 34.37 -34.21
N THR A 32 -22.29 34.59 -34.85
CA THR A 32 -22.04 35.77 -35.67
C THR A 32 -22.92 35.76 -36.93
N GLY A 33 -23.05 34.60 -37.59
CA GLY A 33 -23.94 34.43 -38.74
C GLY A 33 -25.41 34.68 -38.41
N THR A 34 -25.88 34.20 -37.26
CA THR A 34 -27.24 34.46 -36.78
C THR A 34 -27.45 35.95 -36.48
N LEU A 35 -26.49 36.63 -35.84
CA LEU A 35 -26.58 38.06 -35.54
C LEU A 35 -26.57 38.95 -36.81
N VAL A 36 -25.80 38.56 -37.83
CA VAL A 36 -25.80 39.24 -39.14
C VAL A 36 -27.12 39.03 -39.87
N GLY A 37 -27.68 37.81 -39.82
CA GLY A 37 -28.99 37.51 -40.40
C GLY A 37 -30.14 38.29 -39.74
N ILE A 38 -30.11 38.40 -38.40
CA ILE A 38 -31.07 39.23 -37.65
C ILE A 38 -30.89 40.71 -38.02
N SER A 39 -29.66 41.22 -38.10
CA SER A 39 -29.39 42.61 -38.46
C SER A 39 -29.88 42.96 -39.87
N ALA A 40 -29.69 42.06 -40.84
CA ALA A 40 -30.19 42.23 -42.22
C ALA A 40 -31.73 42.23 -42.27
N PHE A 41 -32.38 41.36 -41.50
CA PHE A 41 -33.85 41.28 -41.42
C PHE A 41 -34.46 42.54 -40.75
N VAL A 42 -33.80 43.09 -39.73
CA VAL A 42 -34.20 44.35 -39.08
C VAL A 42 -34.08 45.55 -40.00
N TRP A 43 -33.05 45.58 -40.86
CA TRP A 43 -32.85 46.66 -41.82
C TRP A 43 -33.85 46.63 -43.00
N ALA A 44 -34.44 45.46 -43.29
CA ALA A 44 -35.32 45.24 -44.43
C ALA A 44 -36.83 45.28 -44.10
N SER A 45 -37.23 45.41 -42.82
CA SER A 45 -38.64 45.36 -42.40
C SER A 45 -39.13 46.69 -41.83
N PRO A 46 -40.06 47.44 -42.48
CA PRO A 46 -40.40 48.82 -42.10
C PRO A 46 -41.25 48.95 -40.82
N THR A 47 -41.66 47.85 -40.21
CA THR A 47 -42.45 47.86 -38.98
C THR A 47 -41.91 46.80 -38.03
N GLY A 48 -40.98 47.17 -37.13
CA GLY A 48 -40.31 46.26 -36.18
C GLY A 48 -41.19 45.60 -35.12
N ALA A 49 -42.46 45.28 -35.42
CA ALA A 49 -43.40 44.59 -34.54
C ALA A 49 -43.01 43.11 -34.30
N PRO A 50 -42.61 42.29 -35.30
CA PRO A 50 -42.24 40.90 -35.06
C PRO A 50 -40.97 40.75 -34.21
N LEU A 51 -39.99 41.65 -34.39
CA LEU A 51 -38.75 41.67 -33.61
C LEU A 51 -39.00 42.04 -32.15
N ARG A 52 -39.89 43.02 -31.89
CA ARG A 52 -40.24 43.42 -30.52
C ARG A 52 -40.96 42.29 -29.77
N GLN A 53 -41.82 41.54 -30.44
CA GLN A 53 -42.46 40.37 -29.84
C GLN A 53 -41.43 39.26 -29.56
N ALA A 54 -40.56 38.94 -30.51
CA ALA A 54 -39.51 37.93 -30.30
C ALA A 54 -38.52 38.30 -29.18
N VAL A 55 -38.19 39.59 -29.03
CA VAL A 55 -37.36 40.09 -27.93
C VAL A 55 -38.12 40.05 -26.60
N ALA A 56 -39.42 40.34 -26.58
CA ALA A 56 -40.26 40.24 -25.39
C ALA A 56 -40.37 38.78 -24.93
N ASP A 57 -40.68 37.86 -25.84
CA ASP A 57 -40.80 36.41 -25.57
C ASP A 57 -39.45 35.82 -25.10
N ALA A 58 -38.34 36.23 -25.72
CA ALA A 58 -37.00 35.83 -25.28
C ALA A 58 -36.67 36.39 -23.89
N THR A 59 -37.03 37.64 -23.60
CA THR A 59 -36.79 38.26 -22.29
C THR A 59 -37.61 37.56 -21.20
N GLU A 60 -38.87 37.21 -21.49
CA GLU A 60 -39.73 36.45 -20.57
C GLU A 60 -39.18 35.03 -20.33
N ALA A 61 -38.68 34.36 -21.37
CA ALA A 61 -38.07 33.04 -21.24
C ALA A 61 -36.75 33.02 -20.44
N ILE A 62 -35.97 34.12 -20.44
CA ILE A 62 -34.66 34.19 -19.76
C ILE A 62 -34.79 34.70 -18.31
N THR A 63 -35.87 35.42 -17.99
CA THR A 63 -36.11 36.02 -16.66
C THR A 63 -36.04 35.01 -15.50
N PRO A 64 -36.62 33.79 -15.58
CA PRO A 64 -36.49 32.77 -14.53
C PRO A 64 -35.03 32.32 -14.32
N TYR A 65 -34.24 32.24 -15.38
CA TYR A 65 -32.84 31.83 -15.32
C TYR A 65 -31.93 32.91 -14.74
N ALA A 66 -32.26 34.19 -14.93
CA ALA A 66 -31.55 35.30 -14.27
C ALA A 66 -31.77 35.27 -12.74
N ALA A 67 -32.99 34.96 -12.29
CA ALA A 67 -33.31 34.78 -10.88
C ALA A 67 -32.60 33.55 -10.29
N GLN A 68 -32.61 32.41 -10.98
CA GLN A 68 -31.88 31.20 -10.57
C GLN A 68 -30.37 31.44 -10.50
N ASN A 69 -29.77 32.14 -11.47
CA ASN A 69 -28.34 32.48 -11.43
C ASN A 69 -27.98 33.38 -10.24
N THR A 70 -28.88 34.28 -9.86
CA THR A 70 -28.68 35.14 -8.68
C THR A 70 -28.73 34.32 -7.39
N GLU A 71 -29.65 33.36 -7.28
CA GLU A 71 -29.74 32.47 -6.12
C GLU A 71 -28.56 31.49 -6.05
N LEU A 72 -28.13 30.93 -7.19
CA LEU A 72 -26.95 30.07 -7.27
C LEU A 72 -25.68 30.82 -6.83
N ARG A 73 -25.51 32.10 -7.22
CA ARG A 73 -24.40 32.93 -6.75
C ARG A 73 -24.45 33.18 -5.23
N ARG A 74 -25.64 33.42 -4.67
CA ARG A 74 -25.83 33.53 -3.21
C ARG A 74 -25.51 32.23 -2.48
N ASN A 75 -25.93 31.10 -3.03
CA ASN A 75 -25.65 29.77 -2.47
C ASN A 75 -24.15 29.46 -2.53
N LEU A 76 -23.49 29.79 -3.64
CA LEU A 76 -22.04 29.63 -3.78
C LEU A 76 -21.27 30.49 -2.78
N GLN A 77 -21.68 31.74 -2.56
CA GLN A 77 -21.08 32.61 -1.55
C GLN A 77 -21.28 32.06 -0.13
N ARG A 78 -22.49 31.62 0.22
CA ARG A 78 -22.78 30.99 1.52
C ARG A 78 -21.94 29.73 1.73
N ALA A 79 -21.86 28.86 0.73
CA ALA A 79 -21.04 27.66 0.79
C ALA A 79 -19.55 27.99 0.98
N THR A 80 -19.05 28.99 0.26
CA THR A 80 -17.65 29.44 0.37
C THR A 80 -17.33 29.99 1.76
N GLN A 81 -18.25 30.77 2.35
CA GLN A 81 -18.10 31.27 3.71
C GLN A 81 -18.15 30.15 4.76
N THR A 82 -19.05 29.19 4.60
CA THR A 82 -19.14 28.00 5.48
C THR A 82 -17.86 27.18 5.41
N ILE A 83 -17.33 26.92 4.21
CA ILE A 83 -16.06 26.20 4.00
C ILE A 83 -14.91 26.96 4.66
N ALA A 84 -14.82 28.29 4.49
CA ALA A 84 -13.77 29.09 5.12
C ALA A 84 -13.85 29.03 6.67
N SER A 85 -15.07 29.10 7.23
CA SER A 85 -15.30 28.98 8.67
C SER A 85 -14.94 27.60 9.21
N GLN A 86 -15.38 26.53 8.54
CA GLN A 86 -15.06 25.16 8.91
C GLN A 86 -13.56 24.87 8.79
N LYS A 87 -12.89 25.39 7.75
CA LYS A 87 -11.44 25.30 7.61
C LYS A 87 -10.72 25.98 8.77
N GLY A 88 -11.16 27.17 9.18
CA GLY A 88 -10.62 27.85 10.37
C GLY A 88 -10.79 27.04 11.66
N LYS A 89 -11.97 26.44 11.87
CA LYS A 89 -12.23 25.57 13.02
C LYS A 89 -11.39 24.30 13.01
N MET A 90 -11.22 23.67 11.85
CA MET A 90 -10.35 22.50 11.69
C MET A 90 -8.89 22.84 11.97
N THR A 91 -8.36 23.93 11.41
CA THR A 91 -6.98 24.36 11.69
C THR A 91 -6.77 24.68 13.18
N ALA A 92 -7.77 25.25 13.85
CA ALA A 92 -7.70 25.47 15.30
C ALA A 92 -7.70 24.16 16.10
N MET A 93 -8.58 23.21 15.76
CA MET A 93 -8.62 21.89 16.40
C MET A 93 -7.34 21.08 16.14
N GLU A 94 -6.83 21.10 14.92
CA GLU A 94 -5.58 20.45 14.53
C GLU A 94 -4.39 21.01 15.32
N LYS A 95 -4.31 22.33 15.45
CA LYS A 95 -3.28 22.98 16.27
C LYS A 95 -3.40 22.59 17.75
N GLN A 96 -4.61 22.45 18.27
CA GLN A 96 -4.86 22.04 19.65
C GLN A 96 -4.50 20.56 19.86
N ALA A 97 -4.82 19.69 18.90
CA ALA A 97 -4.46 18.27 18.92
C ALA A 97 -2.95 18.06 18.85
N LEU A 98 -2.26 18.77 17.95
CA LEU A 98 -0.79 18.74 17.84
C LEU A 98 -0.12 19.25 19.12
N ALA A 99 -0.67 20.30 19.74
CA ALA A 99 -0.16 20.78 21.03
C ALA A 99 -0.35 19.76 22.16
N ALA A 100 -1.50 19.09 22.20
CA ALA A 100 -1.77 18.01 23.15
C ALA A 100 -0.82 16.82 22.95
N GLN A 101 -0.63 16.37 21.70
CA GLN A 101 0.30 15.30 21.35
C GLN A 101 1.75 15.64 21.71
N ALA A 102 2.22 16.86 21.42
CA ALA A 102 3.55 17.33 21.81
C ALA A 102 3.75 17.34 23.33
N SER A 103 2.70 17.64 24.10
CA SER A 103 2.74 17.60 25.56
C SER A 103 2.86 16.16 26.08
N THR A 104 2.10 15.22 25.50
CA THR A 104 2.15 13.79 25.84
C THR A 104 3.51 13.19 25.47
N ALA A 105 4.07 13.54 24.31
CA ALA A 105 5.39 13.09 23.88
C ALA A 105 6.51 13.55 24.85
N LYS A 106 6.45 14.80 25.33
CA LYS A 106 7.37 15.31 26.35
C LYS A 106 7.25 14.54 27.67
N GLN A 107 6.03 14.22 28.09
CA GLN A 107 5.79 13.43 29.30
C GLN A 107 6.35 12.01 29.17
N LEU A 108 6.16 11.38 28.00
CA LEU A 108 6.70 10.05 27.71
C LEU A 108 8.23 10.04 27.70
N ALA A 109 8.87 11.03 27.06
CA ALA A 109 10.33 11.17 27.05
C ALA A 109 10.89 11.34 28.48
N ALA A 110 10.24 12.15 29.31
CA ALA A 110 10.63 12.32 30.71
C ALA A 110 10.45 11.01 31.52
N ALA A 111 9.40 10.25 31.25
CA ALA A 111 9.18 8.94 31.88
C ALA A 111 10.25 7.92 31.47
N GLN A 112 10.63 7.89 30.20
CA GLN A 112 11.70 7.02 29.69
C GLN A 112 13.06 7.37 30.31
N GLN A 113 13.42 8.65 30.42
CA GLN A 113 14.65 9.09 31.08
C GLN A 113 14.70 8.65 32.55
N LYS A 114 13.57 8.73 33.28
CA LYS A 114 13.46 8.23 34.65
C LYS A 114 13.64 6.72 34.72
N ALA A 115 13.07 5.97 33.78
CA ALA A 115 13.23 4.51 33.71
C ALA A 115 14.70 4.12 33.46
N THR A 116 15.40 4.80 32.55
CA THR A 116 16.83 4.57 32.32
C THR A 116 17.68 4.88 33.55
N ALA A 117 17.40 5.99 34.23
CA ALA A 117 18.09 6.35 35.48
C ALA A 117 17.90 5.28 36.57
N ALA A 118 16.66 4.79 36.73
CA ALA A 118 16.34 3.71 37.67
C ALA A 118 17.06 2.41 37.31
N GLN A 119 17.15 2.07 36.02
CA GLN A 119 17.87 0.89 35.55
C GLN A 119 19.38 0.98 35.84
N ASN A 120 19.98 2.15 35.65
CA ASN A 120 21.39 2.38 35.97
C ASN A 120 21.66 2.26 37.48
N GLN A 121 20.76 2.78 38.31
CA GLN A 121 20.84 2.60 39.76
C GLN A 121 20.73 1.13 40.15
N LEU A 122 19.77 0.38 39.58
CA LEU A 122 19.62 -1.05 39.82
C LEU A 122 20.90 -1.82 39.45
N ASN A 123 21.51 -1.50 38.31
CA ASN A 123 22.77 -2.12 37.88
C ASN A 123 23.92 -1.80 38.86
N SER A 124 24.00 -0.57 39.37
CA SER A 124 25.00 -0.18 40.37
C SER A 124 24.82 -0.93 41.70
N VAL A 125 23.59 -1.10 42.16
CA VAL A 125 23.27 -1.85 43.38
C VAL A 125 23.61 -3.33 43.21
N LYS A 126 23.30 -3.93 42.05
CA LYS A 126 23.70 -5.30 41.73
C LYS A 126 25.22 -5.48 41.76
N ALA A 127 25.98 -4.53 41.21
CA ALA A 127 27.44 -4.57 41.23
C ALA A 127 28.00 -4.46 42.66
N GLN A 128 27.43 -3.57 43.49
CA GLN A 128 27.80 -3.46 44.91
C GLN A 128 27.48 -4.74 45.69
N LEU A 129 26.33 -5.36 45.44
CA LEU A 129 25.95 -6.64 46.06
C LEU A 129 26.90 -7.78 45.64
N ALA A 130 27.27 -7.84 44.36
CA ALA A 130 28.26 -8.81 43.88
C ALA A 130 29.63 -8.62 44.54
N ALA A 131 30.08 -7.37 44.69
CA ALA A 131 31.33 -7.04 45.38
C ALA A 131 31.28 -7.37 46.89
N ALA A 132 30.14 -7.15 47.55
CA ALA A 132 29.94 -7.54 48.95
C ALA A 132 29.96 -9.06 49.13
N ASN A 133 29.30 -9.80 48.24
CA ASN A 133 29.31 -11.26 48.24
C ASN A 133 30.72 -11.84 47.97
N ALA A 134 31.50 -11.21 47.08
CA ALA A 134 32.89 -11.58 46.83
C ALA A 134 33.82 -11.31 48.04
N LYS A 135 33.56 -10.23 48.80
CA LYS A 135 34.28 -9.99 50.07
C LYS A 135 33.88 -10.97 51.16
N ALA A 136 32.62 -11.39 51.21
CA ALA A 136 32.15 -12.43 52.12
C ALA A 136 32.74 -13.81 51.80
N SER A 137 32.98 -14.13 50.51
CA SER A 137 33.65 -15.36 50.11
C SER A 137 35.18 -15.31 50.27
N ALA A 138 35.79 -14.13 50.20
CA ALA A 138 37.21 -13.92 50.51
C ALA A 138 37.52 -14.02 52.03
N GLY A 139 36.51 -13.91 52.90
CA GLY A 139 36.62 -14.18 54.34
C GLY A 139 36.66 -15.66 54.71
N SER A 140 36.50 -16.57 53.75
CA SER A 140 36.54 -18.02 53.96
C SER A 140 37.45 -18.66 52.91
N LYS A 141 38.77 -18.61 53.16
CA LYS A 141 39.78 -19.57 52.67
C LYS A 141 41.17 -19.18 53.17
N SER A 142 41.55 -19.72 54.32
CA SER A 142 42.95 -20.02 54.60
C SER A 142 43.29 -21.39 54.02
N SER A 143 44.50 -21.49 53.46
CA SER A 143 45.24 -22.69 53.01
C SER A 143 44.99 -23.19 51.57
N GLY A 144 46.08 -23.23 50.79
CA GLY A 144 46.23 -24.18 49.67
C GLY A 144 46.89 -23.67 48.39
N SER A 145 48.23 -23.61 48.39
CA SER A 145 49.24 -23.48 47.33
C SER A 145 48.96 -23.68 45.82
N SER A 146 49.72 -22.90 45.03
CA SER A 146 50.37 -23.20 43.71
C SER A 146 49.45 -23.33 42.47
N ALA A 147 49.78 -22.95 41.23
CA ALA A 147 51.03 -22.59 40.54
C ALA A 147 50.74 -21.79 39.23
N SER A 148 51.76 -21.08 38.73
CA SER A 148 52.13 -20.72 37.33
C SER A 148 51.08 -20.39 36.24
N GLY A 149 51.32 -19.31 35.49
CA GLY A 149 50.82 -19.14 34.12
C GLY A 149 51.11 -17.77 33.48
N SER A 150 51.96 -17.76 32.45
CA SER A 150 52.37 -16.62 31.60
C SER A 150 51.28 -16.04 30.69
N GLY A 151 51.51 -14.84 30.15
CA GLY A 151 50.90 -14.33 28.90
C GLY A 151 50.42 -12.89 28.99
N SER A 152 51.25 -11.91 28.60
CA SER A 152 51.28 -11.27 27.27
C SER A 152 50.08 -10.36 26.99
N GLY A 153 50.35 -9.05 26.94
CA GLY A 153 49.38 -8.01 26.61
C GLY A 153 48.84 -8.11 25.19
N SER A 154 47.61 -7.64 25.03
CA SER A 154 46.98 -7.37 23.75
C SER A 154 46.46 -5.93 23.77
N SER A 155 47.04 -5.12 22.88
CA SER A 155 46.61 -3.78 22.51
C SER A 155 45.28 -3.84 21.76
N GLY A 156 44.21 -3.33 22.37
CA GLY A 156 42.90 -3.20 21.76
C GLY A 156 42.89 -2.12 20.68
N SER A 157 42.83 -2.55 19.41
CA SER A 157 42.43 -1.70 18.29
C SER A 157 40.91 -1.55 18.31
N GLY A 158 40.43 -0.32 18.51
CA GLY A 158 39.01 0.03 18.43
C GLY A 158 38.49 -0.07 16.99
N GLY A 159 37.99 -1.24 16.61
CA GLY A 159 37.07 -1.38 15.49
C GLY A 159 35.66 -1.10 16.00
N GLY A 160 35.03 -0.03 15.52
CA GLY A 160 33.61 0.23 15.79
C GLY A 160 32.79 -0.95 15.25
N THR A 161 32.32 -1.80 16.16
CA THR A 161 31.42 -2.90 15.81
C THR A 161 30.06 -2.32 15.49
N THR A 162 29.74 -2.18 14.20
CA THR A 162 28.36 -1.97 13.76
C THR A 162 27.52 -3.13 14.27
N THR A 163 26.53 -2.87 15.10
CA THR A 163 25.60 -3.90 15.61
C THR A 163 25.00 -4.66 14.42
N PRO A 164 25.10 -6.01 14.38
CA PRO A 164 24.51 -6.79 13.30
C PRO A 164 23.00 -6.51 13.17
N ILE A 165 22.52 -6.43 11.93
CA ILE A 165 21.08 -6.31 11.65
C ILE A 165 20.43 -7.65 12.02
N THR A 166 19.37 -7.60 12.82
CA THR A 166 18.63 -8.78 13.28
C THR A 166 17.15 -8.65 12.95
N ALA A 167 16.46 -9.78 12.84
CA ALA A 167 15.01 -9.86 12.73
C ALA A 167 14.42 -10.69 13.89
N PRO A 168 13.13 -10.51 14.21
CA PRO A 168 12.41 -11.42 15.10
C PRO A 168 12.42 -12.87 14.61
N ALA A 169 12.13 -13.80 15.50
CA ALA A 169 12.02 -15.21 15.13
C ALA A 169 10.85 -15.42 14.14
N ARG A 170 11.01 -16.36 13.20
CA ARG A 170 10.00 -16.67 12.18
C ARG A 170 8.61 -16.92 12.78
N ALA A 171 8.53 -17.63 13.90
CA ALA A 171 7.26 -17.92 14.56
C ALA A 171 6.51 -16.65 15.00
N ASP A 172 7.24 -15.66 15.55
CA ASP A 172 6.67 -14.37 15.95
C ASP A 172 6.26 -13.52 14.74
N LEU A 173 6.95 -13.71 13.61
CA LEU A 173 6.58 -13.04 12.38
C LEU A 173 5.29 -13.64 11.80
N VAL A 174 5.20 -14.98 11.71
CA VAL A 174 4.06 -15.68 11.12
C VAL A 174 2.78 -15.48 11.95
N ALA A 175 2.89 -15.49 13.28
CA ALA A 175 1.77 -15.31 14.20
C ALA A 175 2.03 -14.12 15.14
N PRO A 176 1.95 -12.87 14.64
CA PRO A 176 2.33 -11.71 15.42
C PRO A 176 1.29 -11.41 16.51
N THR A 177 1.76 -10.95 17.67
CA THR A 177 0.88 -10.56 18.78
C THR A 177 0.16 -9.23 18.52
N SER A 178 0.75 -8.41 17.65
CA SER A 178 0.26 -7.09 17.23
C SER A 178 0.12 -7.05 15.71
N ARG A 179 -0.88 -6.36 15.18
CA ARG A 179 -1.14 -6.31 13.74
C ARG A 179 -0.01 -5.61 12.99
N TYR A 180 0.30 -6.09 11.79
CA TYR A 180 1.15 -5.38 10.85
C TYR A 180 0.43 -4.15 10.30
N TYR A 181 1.11 -3.02 10.34
CA TYR A 181 0.81 -1.85 9.55
C TYR A 181 1.90 -1.72 8.49
N GLY A 182 1.53 -1.98 7.24
CA GLY A 182 2.42 -1.95 6.09
C GLY A 182 2.12 -0.81 5.12
N MET A 183 3.11 -0.50 4.28
CA MET A 183 2.93 0.46 3.20
C MET A 183 3.79 0.10 1.98
N TYR A 184 3.21 0.24 0.78
CA TYR A 184 3.93 0.34 -0.49
C TYR A 184 4.10 1.82 -0.85
N THR A 185 5.29 2.18 -1.32
CA THR A 185 5.53 3.45 -2.01
C THR A 185 6.34 3.16 -3.27
N GLU A 186 6.44 4.13 -4.17
CA GLU A 186 7.06 3.93 -5.49
C GLU A 186 8.50 3.38 -5.43
N GLN A 187 9.24 3.74 -4.38
CA GLN A 187 10.67 3.47 -4.31
C GLN A 187 11.10 2.75 -3.03
N ALA A 188 10.22 2.54 -2.04
CA ALA A 188 10.61 1.76 -0.86
C ALA A 188 10.81 0.28 -1.22
N PRO A 189 11.76 -0.43 -0.58
CA PRO A 189 12.72 0.01 0.45
C PRO A 189 14.01 0.64 -0.12
N PHE A 190 14.10 0.89 -1.43
CA PHE A 190 15.28 1.45 -2.10
C PHE A 190 15.47 2.94 -1.82
N ASN A 191 14.36 3.66 -1.60
CA ASN A 191 14.33 5.04 -1.15
C ASN A 191 13.19 5.22 -0.12
N TRP A 192 13.50 5.82 1.01
CA TRP A 192 12.57 6.01 2.12
C TRP A 192 11.85 7.36 2.12
N ALA A 193 12.19 8.30 1.22
CA ALA A 193 11.71 9.68 1.29
C ALA A 193 10.17 9.80 1.35
N THR A 194 9.45 9.17 0.42
CA THR A 194 7.98 9.18 0.43
C THR A 194 7.43 8.39 1.61
N PHE A 195 8.08 7.28 1.98
CA PHE A 195 7.65 6.42 3.07
C PHE A 195 7.71 7.15 4.42
N ASP A 196 8.85 7.78 4.72
CA ASP A 196 9.09 8.51 5.95
C ASP A 196 8.27 9.82 5.97
N ALA A 197 8.12 10.51 4.84
CA ALA A 197 7.28 11.72 4.77
C ALA A 197 5.80 11.43 5.06
N THR A 198 5.26 10.33 4.53
CA THR A 198 3.89 9.89 4.86
C THR A 198 3.81 9.45 6.33
N SER A 199 4.79 8.68 6.81
CA SER A 199 4.85 8.23 8.21
C SER A 199 4.85 9.41 9.18
N ALA A 200 5.61 10.47 8.89
CA ALA A 200 5.67 11.68 9.70
C ALA A 200 4.32 12.41 9.77
N LYS A 201 3.53 12.40 8.70
CA LYS A 201 2.17 12.96 8.69
C LYS A 201 1.18 12.11 9.49
N VAL A 202 1.31 10.79 9.45
CA VAL A 202 0.48 9.87 10.24
C VAL A 202 0.89 9.89 11.72
N GLY A 203 2.17 10.16 12.01
CA GLY A 203 2.74 10.22 13.35
C GLY A 203 3.35 8.91 13.85
N VAL A 204 3.21 7.82 13.09
CA VAL A 204 3.79 6.50 13.39
C VAL A 204 4.37 5.86 12.14
N ALA A 205 5.39 5.02 12.32
CA ALA A 205 6.07 4.30 11.26
C ALA A 205 5.40 2.92 11.02
N PRO A 206 5.13 2.54 9.76
CA PRO A 206 4.76 1.17 9.41
C PRO A 206 5.89 0.18 9.77
N ASN A 207 5.50 -1.00 10.24
CA ASN A 207 6.40 -2.11 10.60
C ASN A 207 6.50 -3.19 9.51
N LEU A 208 5.83 -2.98 8.37
CA LEU A 208 5.96 -3.78 7.15
C LEU A 208 6.20 -2.86 5.94
N VAL A 209 7.00 -3.30 4.99
CA VAL A 209 7.28 -2.56 3.75
C VAL A 209 7.07 -3.47 2.55
N GLY A 210 6.21 -3.03 1.64
CA GLY A 210 5.93 -3.74 0.40
C GLY A 210 6.82 -3.27 -0.76
N TYR A 211 7.26 -4.18 -1.61
CA TYR A 211 7.89 -3.88 -2.91
C TYR A 211 7.64 -4.99 -3.94
N PHE A 212 7.93 -4.71 -5.21
CA PHE A 212 7.76 -5.66 -6.32
C PHE A 212 9.11 -6.09 -6.88
N SER A 213 9.19 -7.31 -7.41
CA SER A 213 10.34 -7.83 -8.15
C SER A 213 9.86 -8.80 -9.25
N GLY A 214 10.57 -8.80 -10.38
CA GLY A 214 10.30 -9.68 -11.53
C GLY A 214 11.34 -10.80 -11.63
N TRP A 215 11.03 -11.82 -12.42
CA TRP A 215 11.93 -12.96 -12.66
C TRP A 215 13.09 -12.65 -13.63
N ASP A 216 13.15 -11.42 -14.14
CA ASP A 216 14.30 -10.86 -14.86
C ASP A 216 15.36 -10.24 -13.93
N GLU A 217 15.12 -10.22 -12.62
CA GLU A 217 16.03 -9.70 -11.60
C GLU A 217 16.60 -10.81 -10.71
N THR A 218 17.84 -10.64 -10.24
CA THR A 218 18.41 -11.46 -9.16
C THR A 218 17.89 -11.02 -7.80
N PHE A 219 18.06 -11.86 -6.76
CA PHE A 219 17.60 -11.52 -5.42
C PHE A 219 18.24 -10.24 -4.89
N ARG A 220 17.41 -9.31 -4.43
CA ARG A 220 17.83 -7.99 -3.93
C ARG A 220 18.02 -8.01 -2.42
N ALA A 221 19.11 -8.61 -1.95
CA ALA A 221 19.46 -8.68 -0.53
C ALA A 221 19.51 -7.30 0.17
N ASN A 222 19.82 -6.24 -0.60
CA ASN A 222 19.79 -4.87 -0.10
C ASN A 222 18.38 -4.38 0.27
N ALA A 223 17.32 -4.87 -0.38
CA ALA A 223 15.92 -4.55 -0.02
C ALA A 223 15.61 -5.06 1.40
N VAL A 224 15.96 -6.32 1.65
CA VAL A 224 15.71 -7.02 2.92
C VAL A 224 16.54 -6.44 4.05
N THR A 225 17.84 -6.27 3.85
CA THR A 225 18.74 -5.70 4.87
C THR A 225 18.37 -4.26 5.23
N ARG A 226 17.98 -3.42 4.24
CA ARG A 226 17.52 -2.05 4.51
C ARG A 226 16.20 -2.01 5.27
N ALA A 227 15.27 -2.91 4.96
CA ALA A 227 14.00 -3.02 5.68
C ALA A 227 14.23 -3.38 7.15
N TRP A 228 15.03 -4.42 7.43
CA TRP A 228 15.35 -4.84 8.79
C TRP A 228 16.23 -3.86 9.56
N ALA A 229 17.10 -3.11 8.88
CA ALA A 229 17.83 -2.00 9.50
C ALA A 229 16.90 -0.90 10.06
N GLN A 230 15.66 -0.83 9.57
CA GLN A 230 14.60 0.05 10.06
C GLN A 230 13.55 -0.69 10.91
N GLY A 231 13.79 -1.97 11.25
CA GLY A 231 12.87 -2.80 12.03
C GLY A 231 11.58 -3.16 11.30
N ARG A 232 11.60 -3.22 9.96
CA ARG A 232 10.42 -3.46 9.12
C ARG A 232 10.49 -4.81 8.43
N MET A 233 9.41 -5.58 8.49
CA MET A 233 9.24 -6.83 7.75
C MET A 233 9.12 -6.53 6.24
N PRO A 234 10.03 -7.02 5.37
CA PRO A 234 9.88 -6.88 3.93
C PRO A 234 8.85 -7.87 3.38
N MET A 235 7.89 -7.38 2.60
CA MET A 235 6.97 -8.20 1.80
C MET A 235 7.22 -7.94 0.31
N MET A 236 7.79 -8.94 -0.35
CA MET A 236 8.07 -8.90 -1.78
C MET A 236 6.91 -9.52 -2.54
N THR A 237 6.27 -8.73 -3.39
CA THR A 237 5.46 -9.27 -4.48
C THR A 237 6.40 -9.74 -5.57
N TRP A 238 6.41 -11.05 -5.83
CA TRP A 238 7.32 -11.66 -6.78
C TRP A 238 6.54 -12.19 -7.97
N GLU A 239 6.82 -11.62 -9.14
CA GLU A 239 6.03 -11.83 -10.35
C GLU A 239 6.83 -12.64 -11.37
N SER A 240 6.28 -13.77 -11.84
CA SER A 240 6.85 -14.60 -12.90
C SER A 240 6.74 -13.94 -14.29
N ARG A 241 7.38 -12.77 -14.44
CA ARG A 241 7.51 -11.98 -15.67
C ARG A 241 8.59 -10.90 -15.47
N PRO A 242 8.97 -10.15 -16.51
CA PRO A 242 9.86 -9.00 -16.35
C PRO A 242 9.22 -7.90 -15.50
N ILE A 243 9.99 -7.28 -14.58
CA ILE A 243 9.49 -6.25 -13.64
C ILE A 243 8.94 -5.00 -14.34
N ASN A 244 9.42 -4.71 -15.55
CA ASN A 244 8.98 -3.56 -16.33
C ASN A 244 7.77 -3.86 -17.24
N ALA A 245 7.21 -5.07 -17.17
CA ALA A 245 6.00 -5.43 -17.90
C ALA A 245 4.84 -4.52 -17.47
N GLY A 246 3.95 -4.19 -18.42
CA GLY A 246 2.80 -3.35 -18.12
C GLY A 246 1.93 -3.94 -17.01
N ASN A 247 1.43 -3.09 -16.12
CA ASN A 247 0.36 -3.50 -15.20
C ASN A 247 -0.83 -4.00 -16.02
N ASP A 248 -1.49 -5.07 -15.56
CA ASP A 248 -2.60 -5.72 -16.26
C ASP A 248 -2.27 -6.31 -17.65
N SER A 249 -1.02 -6.72 -17.86
CA SER A 249 -0.60 -7.49 -19.03
C SER A 249 -0.56 -8.99 -18.73
N ASN A 250 -1.46 -9.74 -19.37
CA ASN A 250 -1.54 -11.19 -19.22
C ASN A 250 -0.77 -11.99 -20.30
N VAL A 251 0.00 -11.33 -21.17
CA VAL A 251 0.79 -11.97 -22.21
C VAL A 251 2.25 -12.08 -21.77
N ALA A 252 2.69 -13.29 -21.42
CA ALA A 252 4.09 -13.61 -21.14
C ALA A 252 4.38 -15.12 -21.36
N PRO A 253 4.29 -15.63 -22.60
CA PRO A 253 4.43 -17.07 -22.88
C PRO A 253 5.79 -17.66 -22.54
N GLU A 254 6.83 -16.84 -22.37
CA GLU A 254 8.15 -17.29 -21.89
C GLU A 254 8.16 -17.62 -20.40
N TYR A 255 7.18 -17.12 -19.64
CA TYR A 255 7.02 -17.36 -18.21
C TYR A 255 5.70 -18.10 -17.93
N SER A 256 5.22 -18.92 -18.87
CA SER A 256 3.99 -19.68 -18.68
C SER A 256 4.15 -20.71 -17.56
N LEU A 257 3.05 -21.04 -16.88
CA LEU A 257 3.07 -22.01 -15.78
C LEU A 257 3.64 -23.37 -16.22
N PRO A 258 3.32 -23.92 -17.41
CA PRO A 258 3.92 -25.18 -17.87
C PRO A 258 5.44 -25.13 -18.03
N LYS A 259 6.03 -23.99 -18.44
CA LYS A 259 7.50 -23.84 -18.52
C LYS A 259 8.14 -23.82 -17.15
N ILE A 260 7.52 -23.11 -16.20
CA ILE A 260 7.99 -23.05 -14.81
C ILE A 260 7.92 -24.44 -14.17
N ILE A 261 6.78 -25.13 -14.27
CA ILE A 261 6.60 -26.51 -13.78
C ILE A 261 7.56 -27.48 -14.47
N GLY A 262 7.86 -27.24 -15.76
CA GLY A 262 8.78 -28.05 -16.55
C GLY A 262 10.26 -27.89 -16.19
N GLY A 263 10.58 -26.92 -15.33
CA GLY A 263 11.93 -26.72 -14.79
C GLY A 263 12.79 -25.68 -15.52
N ASP A 264 12.23 -24.95 -16.50
CA ASP A 264 12.97 -23.96 -17.29
C ASP A 264 13.60 -22.85 -16.43
N PHE A 265 13.05 -22.63 -15.23
CA PHE A 265 13.49 -21.61 -14.27
C PHE A 265 14.18 -22.18 -13.02
N ASP A 266 14.39 -23.49 -12.91
CA ASP A 266 14.88 -24.10 -11.67
C ASP A 266 16.26 -23.59 -11.27
N ALA A 267 17.16 -23.42 -12.23
CA ALA A 267 18.49 -22.86 -11.97
C ALA A 267 18.41 -21.45 -11.37
N TYR A 268 17.49 -20.63 -11.85
CA TYR A 268 17.22 -19.31 -11.31
C TYR A 268 16.66 -19.40 -9.89
N LEU A 269 15.65 -20.26 -9.66
CA LEU A 269 15.00 -20.43 -8.36
C LEU A 269 15.96 -20.97 -7.29
N HIS A 270 16.80 -21.95 -7.62
CA HIS A 270 17.84 -22.46 -6.73
C HIS A 270 18.83 -21.36 -6.34
N GLN A 271 19.28 -20.54 -7.29
CA GLN A 271 20.19 -19.43 -6.99
C GLN A 271 19.50 -18.37 -6.11
N TYR A 272 18.24 -18.04 -6.42
CA TYR A 272 17.46 -17.07 -5.64
C TYR A 272 17.28 -17.52 -4.18
N ALA A 273 16.96 -18.80 -3.97
CA ALA A 273 16.82 -19.39 -2.64
C ALA A 273 18.16 -19.40 -1.87
N LYS A 274 19.28 -19.72 -2.53
CA LYS A 274 20.63 -19.63 -1.93
C LYS A 274 20.97 -18.21 -1.50
N ASP A 275 20.62 -17.21 -2.31
CA ASP A 275 20.89 -15.81 -2.00
C ASP A 275 20.05 -15.31 -0.80
N ILE A 276 18.82 -15.82 -0.62
CA ILE A 276 18.01 -15.59 0.59
C ILE A 276 18.70 -16.19 1.82
N VAL A 277 19.14 -17.45 1.73
CA VAL A 277 19.87 -18.12 2.83
C VAL A 277 21.15 -17.38 3.18
N ALA A 278 21.91 -16.93 2.18
CA ALA A 278 23.12 -16.14 2.38
C ALA A 278 22.84 -14.78 3.05
N THR A 279 21.68 -14.19 2.80
CA THR A 279 21.25 -12.93 3.44
C THR A 279 20.88 -13.14 4.91
N GLY A 280 20.39 -14.32 5.28
CA GLY A 280 20.16 -14.72 6.67
C GLY A 280 19.08 -13.91 7.41
N LEU A 281 18.23 -13.20 6.67
CA LEU A 281 17.14 -12.37 7.21
C LEU A 281 15.82 -12.78 6.55
N PRO A 282 14.72 -12.85 7.32
CA PRO A 282 13.44 -13.30 6.81
C PRO A 282 12.76 -12.28 5.89
N LEU A 283 11.92 -12.76 4.99
CA LEU A 283 11.03 -11.94 4.15
C LEU A 283 9.73 -12.69 3.87
N ALA A 284 8.68 -11.94 3.53
CA ALA A 284 7.44 -12.49 3.03
C ALA A 284 7.48 -12.46 1.50
N ILE A 285 7.13 -13.58 0.86
CA ILE A 285 7.04 -13.68 -0.59
C ILE A 285 5.58 -13.88 -0.97
N ARG A 286 5.04 -12.89 -1.69
CA ARG A 286 3.71 -12.89 -2.30
C ARG A 286 3.88 -13.24 -3.78
N LEU A 287 4.08 -14.53 -4.03
CA LEU A 287 4.33 -15.10 -5.37
C LEU A 287 3.05 -15.04 -6.21
N ASP A 288 3.15 -14.53 -7.44
CA ASP A 288 2.11 -14.62 -8.47
C ASP A 288 0.69 -14.36 -7.94
N HIS A 289 0.56 -13.19 -7.31
CA HIS A 289 -0.64 -12.70 -6.65
C HIS A 289 -1.84 -12.49 -7.60
N GLU A 290 -3.03 -12.37 -7.01
CA GLU A 290 -4.28 -12.09 -7.75
C GLU A 290 -4.56 -13.10 -8.88
N MET A 291 -4.08 -14.32 -8.70
CA MET A 291 -4.16 -15.42 -9.65
C MET A 291 -5.60 -15.75 -10.08
N ASN A 292 -6.59 -15.45 -9.22
CA ASN A 292 -8.01 -15.60 -9.51
C ASN A 292 -8.59 -14.54 -10.47
N GLY A 293 -7.81 -13.52 -10.83
CA GLY A 293 -8.10 -12.53 -11.87
C GLY A 293 -7.90 -13.06 -13.29
N ILE A 294 -7.74 -12.12 -14.24
CA ILE A 294 -7.47 -12.42 -15.68
C ILE A 294 -6.38 -11.52 -16.29
N TRP A 295 -5.81 -10.65 -15.48
CA TRP A 295 -4.96 -9.54 -15.91
C TRP A 295 -3.46 -9.85 -15.82
N TYR A 296 -3.09 -10.99 -15.26
CA TYR A 296 -1.71 -11.42 -15.11
C TYR A 296 -1.40 -12.72 -15.87
N PRO A 297 -0.14 -12.94 -16.27
CA PRO A 297 0.22 -14.06 -17.13
C PRO A 297 0.18 -15.43 -16.44
N TRP A 298 0.14 -15.45 -15.11
CA TRP A 298 -0.03 -16.63 -14.26
C TRP A 298 -1.51 -16.94 -13.94
N SER A 299 -2.46 -16.13 -14.41
CA SER A 299 -3.88 -16.54 -14.42
C SER A 299 -4.07 -17.71 -15.38
N GLU A 300 -4.90 -18.69 -15.02
CA GLU A 300 -5.06 -19.90 -15.82
C GLU A 300 -5.93 -19.68 -17.07
N THR A 301 -6.99 -18.86 -16.95
CA THR A 301 -7.94 -18.59 -18.05
C THR A 301 -8.34 -17.12 -18.15
N ASP A 302 -8.82 -16.70 -19.32
CA ASP A 302 -9.25 -15.32 -19.64
C ASP A 302 -10.66 -14.95 -19.16
N GLY A 303 -11.30 -15.82 -18.37
CA GLY A 303 -12.68 -15.64 -17.92
C GLY A 303 -13.73 -16.07 -18.95
N GLN A 304 -13.35 -16.38 -20.19
CA GLN A 304 -14.18 -17.10 -21.16
C GLN A 304 -13.81 -18.60 -21.22
N GLY A 305 -12.93 -19.04 -20.32
CA GLY A 305 -12.46 -20.42 -20.21
C GLY A 305 -11.34 -20.76 -21.20
N LYS A 306 -10.82 -19.79 -21.95
CA LYS A 306 -9.66 -20.01 -22.81
C LYS A 306 -8.38 -19.85 -22.00
N SER A 307 -7.43 -20.74 -22.26
CA SER A 307 -6.09 -20.70 -21.66
C SER A 307 -5.37 -19.37 -21.93
N ILE A 308 -4.77 -18.81 -20.88
CA ILE A 308 -3.79 -17.72 -20.95
C ILE A 308 -2.40 -18.37 -21.04
N ASN A 309 -1.56 -17.95 -22.01
CA ASN A 309 -0.17 -18.42 -22.19
C ASN A 309 0.05 -19.95 -22.27
N GLY A 310 -1.00 -20.75 -22.50
CA GLY A 310 -0.92 -22.21 -22.45
C GLY A 310 -1.11 -22.81 -21.06
N ASN A 311 -1.44 -22.00 -20.05
CA ASN A 311 -1.78 -22.44 -18.70
C ASN A 311 -3.06 -23.28 -18.70
N SER A 312 -3.10 -24.29 -17.84
CA SER A 312 -4.27 -25.16 -17.63
C SER A 312 -4.77 -25.09 -16.19
N ALA A 313 -6.01 -25.54 -15.97
CA ALA A 313 -6.59 -25.63 -14.64
C ALA A 313 -5.70 -26.48 -13.69
N GLY A 314 -5.35 -25.90 -12.54
CA GLY A 314 -4.49 -26.51 -11.53
C GLY A 314 -2.98 -26.34 -11.77
N ASP A 315 -2.56 -25.72 -12.86
CA ASP A 315 -1.14 -25.41 -13.08
C ASP A 315 -0.65 -24.35 -12.09
N TYR A 316 -1.51 -23.44 -11.62
CA TYR A 316 -1.12 -22.45 -10.62
C TYR A 316 -0.64 -23.15 -9.33
N VAL A 317 -1.41 -24.13 -8.85
CA VAL A 317 -1.06 -24.91 -7.65
C VAL A 317 0.22 -25.72 -7.86
N LYS A 318 0.39 -26.35 -9.03
CA LYS A 318 1.63 -27.10 -9.34
C LYS A 318 2.84 -26.18 -9.36
N MET A 319 2.73 -25.02 -10.00
CA MET A 319 3.79 -24.01 -10.06
C MET A 319 4.15 -23.53 -8.65
N TRP A 320 3.17 -23.16 -7.83
CA TRP A 320 3.40 -22.72 -6.46
C TRP A 320 4.20 -23.76 -5.65
N ARG A 321 3.75 -25.02 -5.68
CA ARG A 321 4.39 -26.11 -4.95
C ARG A 321 5.81 -26.36 -5.45
N HIS A 322 6.01 -26.34 -6.77
CA HIS A 322 7.32 -26.51 -7.39
C HIS A 322 8.33 -25.45 -6.92
N VAL A 323 7.95 -24.17 -6.93
CA VAL A 323 8.80 -23.07 -6.44
C VAL A 323 9.10 -23.22 -4.95
N HIS A 324 8.07 -23.52 -4.14
CA HIS A 324 8.21 -23.75 -2.71
C HIS A 324 9.16 -24.91 -2.39
N ASP A 325 9.06 -26.02 -3.12
CA ASP A 325 9.87 -27.21 -2.90
C ASP A 325 11.35 -26.99 -3.25
N ILE A 326 11.64 -26.21 -4.30
CA ILE A 326 13.01 -25.76 -4.61
C ILE A 326 13.56 -24.92 -3.44
N PHE A 327 12.78 -23.99 -2.92
CA PHE A 327 13.19 -23.18 -1.77
C PHE A 327 13.38 -24.02 -0.51
N GLN A 328 12.56 -25.06 -0.31
CA GLN A 328 12.72 -26.02 0.78
C GLN A 328 14.04 -26.80 0.66
N GLN A 329 14.41 -27.24 -0.54
CA GLN A 329 15.65 -27.99 -0.81
C GLN A 329 16.90 -27.17 -0.45
N GLU A 330 16.86 -25.86 -0.70
CA GLU A 330 17.97 -24.95 -0.35
C GLU A 330 17.90 -24.44 1.10
N GLY A 331 16.86 -24.79 1.86
CA GLY A 331 16.66 -24.35 3.25
C GLY A 331 16.12 -22.93 3.41
N ALA A 332 15.71 -22.28 2.31
CA ALA A 332 15.21 -20.91 2.31
C ALA A 332 13.85 -20.75 3.02
N ASN A 333 13.04 -21.82 3.12
CA ASN A 333 11.74 -21.78 3.82
C ASN A 333 11.83 -21.42 5.31
N ASN A 334 13.01 -21.59 5.94
CA ASN A 334 13.25 -21.12 7.30
C ASN A 334 13.29 -19.58 7.41
N LEU A 335 13.46 -18.88 6.28
CA LEU A 335 13.52 -17.42 6.17
C LEU A 335 12.33 -16.85 5.39
N VAL A 336 11.69 -17.65 4.53
CA VAL A 336 10.55 -17.22 3.73
C VAL A 336 9.23 -17.47 4.47
N ILE A 337 8.38 -16.44 4.46
CA ILE A 337 6.96 -16.52 4.81
C ILE A 337 6.17 -16.50 3.50
N TRP A 338 5.49 -17.59 3.19
CA TRP A 338 4.76 -17.75 1.92
C TRP A 338 3.36 -17.15 2.00
N VAL A 339 3.06 -16.18 1.12
CA VAL A 339 1.83 -15.38 1.13
C VAL A 339 0.97 -15.66 -0.11
N TRP A 340 0.00 -16.57 0.01
CA TRP A 340 -0.95 -16.87 -1.09
C TRP A 340 -2.05 -15.81 -1.13
N ALA A 341 -2.03 -14.93 -2.13
CA ALA A 341 -2.80 -13.68 -2.11
C ALA A 341 -3.74 -13.49 -3.32
N PRO A 342 -4.99 -13.97 -3.29
CA PRO A 342 -5.98 -13.64 -4.31
C PRO A 342 -6.44 -12.18 -4.29
N ASN A 343 -7.13 -11.77 -5.37
CA ASN A 343 -7.92 -10.53 -5.45
C ASN A 343 -9.30 -10.74 -4.80
N ILE A 344 -9.94 -9.64 -4.38
CA ILE A 344 -11.36 -9.66 -3.98
C ILE A 344 -12.28 -10.27 -5.06
N VAL A 345 -13.34 -10.97 -4.63
CA VAL A 345 -14.19 -11.78 -5.54
C VAL A 345 -15.27 -10.97 -6.26
N ASN A 346 -15.55 -9.74 -5.80
CA ASN A 346 -16.72 -8.97 -6.21
C ASN A 346 -16.76 -8.62 -7.71
N ASN A 347 -15.59 -8.42 -8.32
CA ASN A 347 -15.44 -7.93 -9.70
C ASN A 347 -14.66 -8.92 -10.59
N LEU A 348 -14.72 -10.21 -10.29
CA LEU A 348 -14.17 -11.26 -11.15
C LEU A 348 -15.14 -11.66 -12.27
N PRO A 349 -14.63 -12.25 -13.39
CA PRO A 349 -15.46 -12.91 -14.39
C PRO A 349 -16.41 -13.95 -13.75
N ALA A 350 -17.57 -14.18 -14.37
CA ALA A 350 -18.58 -15.10 -13.83
C ALA A 350 -18.01 -16.53 -13.62
N THR A 351 -17.19 -17.00 -14.55
CA THR A 351 -16.51 -18.30 -14.52
C THR A 351 -15.51 -18.43 -13.37
N HIS A 352 -14.98 -17.33 -12.85
CA HIS A 352 -14.03 -17.30 -11.73
C HIS A 352 -14.72 -17.08 -10.37
N LYS A 353 -16.06 -16.94 -10.37
CA LYS A 353 -16.88 -16.79 -9.15
C LYS A 353 -17.69 -18.03 -8.81
N VAL A 354 -17.53 -19.10 -9.59
CA VAL A 354 -18.20 -20.38 -9.32
C VAL A 354 -17.58 -21.06 -8.10
N ASP A 355 -18.38 -21.86 -7.41
CA ASP A 355 -17.90 -22.64 -6.27
C ASP A 355 -16.75 -23.58 -6.67
N GLY A 356 -15.72 -23.67 -5.83
CA GLY A 356 -14.54 -24.47 -6.08
C GLY A 356 -13.45 -23.78 -6.90
N TYR A 357 -13.72 -22.64 -7.57
CA TYR A 357 -12.70 -21.97 -8.38
C TYR A 357 -11.54 -21.43 -7.55
N LEU A 358 -11.84 -20.61 -6.52
CA LEU A 358 -10.79 -20.06 -5.65
C LEU A 358 -10.12 -21.16 -4.81
N GLU A 359 -10.91 -22.14 -4.33
CA GLU A 359 -10.40 -23.34 -3.66
C GLU A 359 -9.37 -24.08 -4.53
N GLY A 360 -9.64 -24.22 -5.84
CA GLY A 360 -8.77 -24.92 -6.79
C GLY A 360 -7.43 -24.24 -7.04
N LEU A 361 -7.27 -22.98 -6.62
CA LEU A 361 -6.03 -22.21 -6.70
C LEU A 361 -5.23 -22.25 -5.40
N TYR A 362 -5.77 -22.86 -4.32
CA TYR A 362 -5.09 -22.93 -3.03
C TYR A 362 -4.10 -24.10 -2.98
N PRO A 363 -2.79 -23.86 -2.73
CA PRO A 363 -1.77 -24.90 -2.79
C PRO A 363 -1.76 -25.82 -1.55
N GLY A 364 -2.51 -25.48 -0.49
CA GLY A 364 -2.62 -26.26 0.74
C GLY A 364 -1.82 -25.65 1.89
N ASP A 365 -2.23 -25.96 3.13
CA ASP A 365 -1.69 -25.36 4.36
C ASP A 365 -0.19 -25.61 4.57
N ASP A 366 0.39 -26.67 3.98
CA ASP A 366 1.82 -26.96 4.09
C ASP A 366 2.69 -26.04 3.23
N TYR A 367 2.09 -25.30 2.28
CA TYR A 367 2.78 -24.42 1.33
C TYR A 367 2.48 -22.94 1.56
N VAL A 368 1.74 -22.61 2.62
CA VAL A 368 1.24 -21.27 2.92
C VAL A 368 1.41 -20.94 4.39
N ASP A 369 2.06 -19.82 4.68
CA ASP A 369 2.12 -19.26 6.03
C ASP A 369 1.01 -18.22 6.24
N TRP A 370 0.79 -17.33 5.26
CA TRP A 370 -0.24 -16.31 5.28
C TRP A 370 -1.17 -16.40 4.07
N VAL A 371 -2.46 -16.20 4.31
CA VAL A 371 -3.42 -15.91 3.25
C VAL A 371 -3.43 -14.41 3.02
N GLY A 372 -2.97 -13.97 1.85
CA GLY A 372 -3.07 -12.59 1.42
C GLY A 372 -4.45 -12.25 0.85
N LEU A 373 -4.76 -10.96 0.75
CA LEU A 373 -5.91 -10.47 -0.02
C LEU A 373 -5.61 -9.08 -0.57
N SER A 374 -5.68 -8.93 -1.90
CA SER A 374 -5.70 -7.62 -2.56
C SER A 374 -7.13 -7.10 -2.66
N GLY A 375 -7.38 -5.87 -2.18
CA GLY A 375 -8.70 -5.25 -2.30
C GLY A 375 -8.65 -3.73 -2.26
N TYR A 376 -9.41 -3.11 -3.18
CA TYR A 376 -9.39 -1.67 -3.39
C TYR A 376 -10.81 -1.10 -3.51
N LEU A 377 -11.08 0.04 -2.87
CA LEU A 377 -12.25 0.87 -3.19
C LEU A 377 -11.94 1.71 -4.44
N ARG A 378 -12.17 1.15 -5.63
CA ARG A 378 -11.92 1.81 -6.92
C ARG A 378 -13.18 2.06 -7.75
N PRO A 379 -13.26 3.17 -8.51
CA PRO A 379 -14.28 3.36 -9.53
C PRO A 379 -14.09 2.38 -10.71
N PRO A 380 -15.12 2.19 -11.54
CA PRO A 380 -16.48 2.72 -11.38
C PRO A 380 -17.20 2.04 -10.21
N TYR A 381 -18.03 2.81 -9.51
CA TYR A 381 -18.81 2.31 -8.38
C TYR A 381 -20.18 1.83 -8.86
N LYS A 382 -20.60 0.67 -8.36
CA LYS A 382 -21.97 0.18 -8.52
C LYS A 382 -22.92 1.05 -7.69
N SER A 383 -24.20 1.08 -8.07
CA SER A 383 -25.24 1.88 -7.39
C SER A 383 -25.46 1.49 -5.94
N ASP A 384 -25.12 0.26 -5.57
CA ASP A 384 -25.23 -0.33 -4.23
C ASP A 384 -23.91 -0.26 -3.44
N ASN A 385 -22.86 0.37 -3.96
CA ASN A 385 -21.62 0.55 -3.22
C ASN A 385 -21.84 1.53 -2.06
N ASP A 386 -21.66 1.04 -0.83
CA ASP A 386 -21.89 1.79 0.41
C ASP A 386 -20.60 2.38 1.01
N PHE A 387 -19.48 2.28 0.30
CA PHE A 387 -18.16 2.70 0.76
C PHE A 387 -17.76 2.06 2.10
N SER A 388 -18.11 0.79 2.35
CA SER A 388 -17.72 0.06 3.56
C SER A 388 -16.62 -0.98 3.33
N PHE A 389 -15.98 -1.36 4.44
CA PHE A 389 -15.13 -2.56 4.49
C PHE A 389 -15.90 -3.81 4.09
N ASP A 390 -17.12 -3.97 4.61
CA ASP A 390 -17.90 -5.19 4.42
C ASP A 390 -18.26 -5.40 2.96
N TYR A 391 -18.70 -4.34 2.28
CA TYR A 391 -18.93 -4.39 0.84
C TYR A 391 -17.66 -4.81 0.09
N THR A 392 -16.49 -4.33 0.50
CA THR A 392 -15.23 -4.57 -0.22
C THR A 392 -14.64 -5.96 0.06
N PHE A 393 -14.59 -6.38 1.32
CA PHE A 393 -13.79 -7.52 1.77
C PHE A 393 -14.60 -8.69 2.29
N LYS A 394 -15.78 -8.48 2.88
CA LYS A 394 -16.51 -9.56 3.56
C LYS A 394 -16.78 -10.78 2.67
N PRO A 395 -17.24 -10.65 1.41
CA PRO A 395 -17.46 -11.81 0.55
C PRO A 395 -16.19 -12.63 0.33
N SER A 396 -15.04 -11.96 0.18
CA SER A 396 -13.75 -12.62 0.03
C SER A 396 -13.28 -13.27 1.33
N LEU A 397 -13.38 -12.58 2.45
CA LEU A 397 -12.97 -13.13 3.75
C LEU A 397 -13.77 -14.38 4.11
N ASP A 398 -15.09 -14.37 3.87
CA ASP A 398 -15.94 -15.54 4.09
C ASP A 398 -15.47 -16.75 3.26
N LYS A 399 -15.11 -16.51 1.98
CA LYS A 399 -14.58 -17.55 1.08
C LYS A 399 -13.20 -18.05 1.50
N LEU A 400 -12.30 -17.16 1.93
CA LEU A 400 -10.97 -17.54 2.41
C LEU A 400 -11.07 -18.40 3.68
N ARG A 401 -11.95 -18.02 4.61
CA ARG A 401 -12.19 -18.74 5.87
C ARG A 401 -12.86 -20.10 5.68
N SER A 402 -13.49 -20.37 4.53
CA SER A 402 -13.96 -21.70 4.16
C SER A 402 -12.87 -22.58 3.56
N ILE A 403 -11.79 -22.00 3.04
CA ILE A 403 -10.64 -22.72 2.46
C ILE A 403 -9.66 -23.14 3.55
N THR A 404 -9.30 -22.23 4.46
CA THR A 404 -8.25 -22.45 5.45
C THR A 404 -8.46 -21.62 6.74
N LYS A 405 -7.65 -21.91 7.77
CA LYS A 405 -7.58 -21.18 9.04
C LYS A 405 -6.26 -20.43 9.24
N LYS A 406 -5.41 -20.38 8.20
CA LYS A 406 -4.15 -19.62 8.23
C LYS A 406 -4.43 -18.13 8.47
N PRO A 407 -3.51 -17.41 9.14
CA PRO A 407 -3.64 -15.97 9.36
C PRO A 407 -3.81 -15.20 8.04
N ILE A 408 -4.65 -14.17 8.06
CA ILE A 408 -4.96 -13.35 6.87
C ILE A 408 -4.18 -12.04 6.94
N ILE A 409 -3.49 -11.65 5.87
CA ILE A 409 -2.95 -10.31 5.69
C ILE A 409 -3.65 -9.63 4.52
N LEU A 410 -4.16 -8.41 4.73
CA LEU A 410 -4.68 -7.60 3.61
C LEU A 410 -3.48 -7.04 2.85
N ALA A 411 -2.94 -7.87 1.96
CA ALA A 411 -1.62 -7.72 1.34
C ALA A 411 -1.52 -6.48 0.45
N GLU A 412 -2.64 -6.03 -0.13
CA GLU A 412 -2.74 -4.75 -0.81
C GLU A 412 -4.08 -4.09 -0.55
N VAL A 413 -4.03 -2.86 -0.04
CA VAL A 413 -5.22 -2.09 0.32
C VAL A 413 -5.11 -0.66 -0.20
N GLY A 414 -6.19 -0.14 -0.77
CA GLY A 414 -6.31 1.28 -1.07
C GLY A 414 -7.76 1.73 -1.21
N ALA A 415 -8.02 3.00 -0.86
CA ALA A 415 -9.31 3.67 -1.13
C ALA A 415 -9.17 4.93 -2.02
N SER A 416 -10.00 5.08 -3.05
CA SER A 416 -9.83 6.10 -4.10
C SER A 416 -10.62 7.33 -3.69
N GLU A 417 -10.08 8.50 -3.95
CA GLU A 417 -10.78 9.77 -3.72
C GLU A 417 -11.95 9.99 -4.68
N THR A 418 -11.99 9.24 -5.79
CA THR A 418 -13.12 9.32 -6.73
C THR A 418 -14.41 8.96 -5.99
N GLY A 419 -15.48 9.72 -6.24
CA GLY A 419 -16.76 9.53 -5.55
C GLY A 419 -16.80 10.04 -4.10
N GLY A 420 -15.67 10.43 -3.52
CA GLY A 420 -15.59 11.11 -2.22
C GLY A 420 -15.77 10.22 -0.98
N GLY A 421 -16.00 8.91 -1.15
CA GLY A 421 -16.28 7.98 -0.04
C GLY A 421 -15.04 7.48 0.72
N LYS A 422 -13.82 7.88 0.33
CA LYS A 422 -12.58 7.39 0.96
C LYS A 422 -12.51 7.58 2.48
N PRO A 423 -12.82 8.76 3.07
CA PRO A 423 -12.75 8.92 4.53
C PRO A 423 -13.72 8.00 5.28
N GLN A 424 -14.94 7.83 4.76
CA GLN A 424 -15.94 6.91 5.33
C GLN A 424 -15.45 5.47 5.26
N TRP A 425 -14.91 5.06 4.11
CA TRP A 425 -14.37 3.73 3.91
C TRP A 425 -13.19 3.43 4.83
N VAL A 426 -12.27 4.39 5.00
CA VAL A 426 -11.13 4.25 5.93
C VAL A 426 -11.63 4.08 7.37
N THR A 427 -12.65 4.85 7.77
CA THR A 427 -13.26 4.69 9.10
C THR A 427 -13.84 3.27 9.27
N SER A 428 -14.66 2.83 8.30
CA SER A 428 -15.24 1.48 8.30
C SER A 428 -14.19 0.37 8.28
N PHE A 429 -13.06 0.58 7.59
CA PHE A 429 -11.95 -0.36 7.53
C PHE A 429 -11.35 -0.63 8.91
N PHE A 430 -11.00 0.41 9.67
CA PHE A 430 -10.44 0.23 11.01
C PHE A 430 -11.49 -0.25 12.02
N GLU A 431 -12.74 0.22 11.93
CA GLU A 431 -13.84 -0.35 12.74
C GLU A 431 -14.00 -1.84 12.52
N ALA A 432 -13.86 -2.32 11.28
CA ALA A 432 -13.94 -3.74 10.96
C ALA A 432 -12.78 -4.56 11.51
N LEU A 433 -11.55 -4.01 11.51
CA LEU A 433 -10.40 -4.69 12.11
C LEU A 433 -10.59 -4.93 13.61
N GLY A 434 -11.32 -4.04 14.30
CA GLY A 434 -11.61 -4.19 15.74
C GLY A 434 -12.69 -5.21 16.08
N ARG A 435 -13.35 -5.83 15.08
CA ARG A 435 -14.41 -6.81 15.33
C ARG A 435 -13.84 -8.22 15.55
N PRO A 436 -14.34 -9.00 16.53
CA PRO A 436 -13.79 -10.32 16.86
C PRO A 436 -13.76 -11.31 15.68
N GLU A 437 -14.73 -11.24 14.76
CA GLU A 437 -14.73 -12.10 13.58
C GLU A 437 -13.56 -11.84 12.62
N ASN A 438 -12.82 -10.74 12.81
CA ASN A 438 -11.65 -10.33 12.03
C ASN A 438 -10.34 -10.39 12.85
N ASP A 439 -10.32 -11.15 13.95
CA ASP A 439 -9.11 -11.40 14.76
C ASP A 439 -8.05 -12.23 14.03
N ASP A 440 -8.44 -12.97 12.99
CA ASP A 440 -7.55 -13.71 12.10
C ASP A 440 -6.81 -12.80 11.10
N ILE A 441 -7.20 -11.52 10.96
CA ILE A 441 -6.50 -10.55 10.11
C ILE A 441 -5.27 -10.01 10.84
N ILE A 442 -4.08 -10.52 10.55
CA ILE A 442 -2.84 -10.12 11.21
C ILE A 442 -2.28 -8.77 10.76
N GLY A 443 -2.92 -8.08 9.82
CA GLY A 443 -2.54 -6.73 9.41
C GLY A 443 -2.90 -6.40 7.98
N PHE A 444 -2.34 -5.29 7.48
CA PHE A 444 -2.55 -4.83 6.11
C PHE A 444 -1.30 -4.14 5.55
N SER A 445 -1.22 -4.01 4.23
CA SER A 445 -0.24 -3.15 3.56
C SER A 445 -0.94 -2.16 2.64
N TRP A 446 -0.81 -0.87 2.96
CA TRP A 446 -1.47 0.20 2.22
C TRP A 446 -0.70 0.57 0.96
N PHE A 447 -1.39 0.64 -0.18
CA PHE A 447 -0.81 1.07 -1.45
C PHE A 447 -0.75 2.60 -1.52
N ASN A 448 0.32 3.23 -1.05
CA ASN A 448 0.41 4.69 -0.96
C ASN A 448 0.89 5.33 -2.28
N LEU A 449 0.07 5.19 -3.32
CA LEU A 449 0.39 5.60 -4.69
C LEU A 449 -0.79 6.32 -5.34
N ALA A 450 -0.50 7.13 -6.36
CA ALA A 450 -1.51 7.75 -7.21
C ALA A 450 -1.32 7.26 -8.65
N ILE A 451 -2.20 6.38 -9.11
CA ILE A 451 -2.06 5.73 -10.41
C ILE A 451 -3.23 6.14 -11.30
N THR A 452 -2.94 6.56 -12.53
CA THR A 452 -3.97 6.81 -13.53
C THR A 452 -4.11 5.59 -14.43
N THR A 453 -5.27 4.94 -14.37
CA THR A 453 -5.58 3.75 -15.17
C THR A 453 -6.82 3.99 -16.03
N TYR A 454 -7.09 3.07 -16.94
CA TYR A 454 -8.39 2.97 -17.61
C TYR A 454 -9.17 1.86 -16.93
N VAL A 455 -10.31 2.19 -16.32
CA VAL A 455 -11.22 1.20 -15.75
C VAL A 455 -12.49 1.19 -16.59
N GLU A 456 -12.82 0.04 -17.17
CA GLU A 456 -13.97 -0.11 -18.09
C GLU A 456 -13.94 0.93 -19.24
N GLY A 457 -12.75 1.23 -19.75
CA GLY A 457 -12.55 2.22 -20.83
C GLY A 457 -12.58 3.69 -20.37
N VAL A 458 -12.83 3.96 -19.10
CA VAL A 458 -12.82 5.32 -18.53
C VAL A 458 -11.49 5.59 -17.84
N ARG A 459 -10.81 6.66 -18.25
CA ARG A 459 -9.58 7.12 -17.58
C ARG A 459 -9.93 7.64 -16.18
N ALA A 460 -9.39 7.02 -15.14
CA ALA A 460 -9.58 7.40 -13.75
C ALA A 460 -8.23 7.52 -13.04
N THR A 461 -8.05 8.58 -12.24
CA THR A 461 -6.92 8.68 -11.32
C THR A 461 -7.34 8.08 -9.99
N ASN A 462 -6.75 6.94 -9.69
CA ASN A 462 -6.87 6.28 -8.42
C ASN A 462 -5.82 6.85 -7.46
N ASP A 463 -6.23 7.83 -6.65
CA ASP A 463 -5.37 8.43 -5.63
C ASP A 463 -5.52 7.67 -4.30
N TRP A 464 -4.68 6.66 -4.13
CA TRP A 464 -4.68 5.79 -2.96
C TRP A 464 -3.91 6.39 -1.79
N ARG A 465 -3.11 7.45 -1.98
CA ARG A 465 -2.24 8.02 -0.94
C ARG A 465 -2.99 8.33 0.35
N ILE A 466 -2.42 7.98 1.50
CA ILE A 466 -3.01 8.22 2.83
C ILE A 466 -3.23 9.72 3.05
N ASP A 467 -2.30 10.53 2.57
CA ASP A 467 -2.28 11.98 2.71
C ASP A 467 -2.87 12.73 1.49
N SER A 468 -3.70 12.07 0.68
CA SER A 468 -4.37 12.67 -0.49
C SER A 468 -5.27 13.85 -0.12
N ARG A 469 -5.92 13.79 1.06
CA ARG A 469 -6.73 14.85 1.66
C ARG A 469 -6.60 14.86 3.18
N ALA A 470 -6.91 16.01 3.79
CA ALA A 470 -6.84 16.20 5.24
C ALA A 470 -7.84 15.32 6.01
N ASP A 471 -9.06 15.12 5.50
CA ASP A 471 -10.09 14.29 6.11
C ASP A 471 -9.78 12.79 5.98
N THR A 472 -9.26 12.35 4.83
CA THR A 472 -8.70 11.00 4.65
C THR A 472 -7.57 10.72 5.64
N LEU A 473 -6.60 11.63 5.74
CA LEU A 473 -5.48 11.50 6.68
C LEU A 473 -5.98 11.44 8.13
N SER A 474 -6.94 12.30 8.49
CA SER A 474 -7.53 12.33 9.84
C SER A 474 -8.24 11.02 10.18
N ALA A 475 -9.02 10.47 9.25
CA ALA A 475 -9.68 9.17 9.42
C ALA A 475 -8.66 8.04 9.59
N PHE A 476 -7.56 8.06 8.83
CA PHE A 476 -6.50 7.07 8.94
C PHE A 476 -5.78 7.12 10.29
N ILE A 477 -5.41 8.33 10.76
CA ILE A 477 -4.78 8.52 12.07
C ILE A 477 -5.71 8.06 13.20
N ALA A 478 -6.99 8.45 13.13
CA ALA A 478 -8.00 8.06 14.12
C ALA A 478 -8.16 6.53 14.17
N GLY A 479 -8.18 5.87 13.01
CA GLY A 479 -8.27 4.43 12.92
C GLY A 479 -7.05 3.70 13.46
N LEU A 480 -5.85 4.08 13.03
CA LEU A 480 -4.61 3.40 13.43
C LEU A 480 -4.29 3.52 14.93
N THR A 481 -4.82 4.55 15.60
CA THR A 481 -4.60 4.79 17.03
C THR A 481 -5.67 4.15 17.94
N ARG A 482 -6.58 3.36 17.37
CA ARG A 482 -7.57 2.57 18.12
C ARG A 482 -6.85 1.47 18.93
N PRO A 483 -6.96 1.46 20.27
CA PRO A 483 -6.27 0.48 21.11
C PRO A 483 -6.73 -0.96 20.86
N GLU A 484 -7.98 -1.16 20.46
CA GLU A 484 -8.57 -2.48 20.16
C GLU A 484 -7.95 -3.16 18.93
N ASP A 485 -7.34 -2.41 18.01
CA ASP A 485 -6.83 -2.96 16.76
C ASP A 485 -5.39 -3.51 16.90
N ARG A 486 -4.80 -3.40 18.09
CA ARG A 486 -3.51 -4.02 18.48
C ARG A 486 -2.35 -3.73 17.53
N PHE A 487 -2.23 -2.52 16.99
CA PHE A 487 -1.05 -2.13 16.21
C PHE A 487 0.15 -1.83 17.11
N THR A 488 1.34 -2.23 16.68
CA THR A 488 2.58 -1.71 17.26
C THR A 488 2.85 -0.32 16.73
N LEU A 489 2.65 0.70 17.56
CA LEU A 489 2.85 2.09 17.20
C LEU A 489 4.28 2.53 17.51
N THR A 490 5.14 2.52 16.50
CA THR A 490 6.49 3.10 16.57
C THR A 490 6.42 4.55 16.13
N PRO A 491 6.94 5.53 16.91
CA PRO A 491 6.99 6.93 16.46
C PRO A 491 7.70 7.05 15.10
N ALA A 492 7.16 7.88 14.21
CA ALA A 492 7.82 8.17 12.94
C ALA A 492 9.15 8.91 13.15
N PRO A 493 10.16 8.67 12.29
CA PRO A 493 11.47 9.32 12.37
C PRO A 493 11.44 10.84 12.12
#